data_AF-A0A4V1Z2L5-F1
#
_entry.id   AF-A0A4V1Z2L5-F1
#
_cell.length_a   1.000
_cell.length_b   1.000
_cell.length_c   1.000
_cell.angle_alpha   90.00
_cell.angle_beta   90.00
_cell.angle_gamma   90.00
#
_symmetry.space_group_name_H-M   'P 1'
#
loop_
_entity.id
_entity.type
_entity.pdbx_description
1 polymer ?
#
loop_
_entity_poly.entity_id
_entity_poly.type
_entity_poly.pdbx_seq_one_letter_code
_entity_poly.pdbx_strand_id
1 'polypeptide(L)'
;MTSTRSKRSKVPLNKRHLARLSKIAAEDHESFYARRPEYQGRLIAVVLAQGAALHYLDRSNGVKDLDVWSFFALPVEQNRFPEDQRKKHVDFGPSDLGRQRYELKLAKSPRQKALMARWSNEHVGRRVDLMMRGLACDPEDDPADAIRTWLASGVRKPGSSPWHLRQKAVILVDPPERRGEVVWDPR
;
A
#
# COMPACT_ATOMS: atom_id res chain seq x y z
N MET A 1 -10.69 -14.71 -1.36
CA MET A 1 -10.13 -15.35 -2.57
C MET A 1 -10.27 -14.44 -3.81
N THR A 2 -9.26 -13.63 -4.12
CA THR A 2 -9.22 -12.71 -5.28
C THR A 2 -7.95 -12.93 -6.09
N SER A 3 -7.93 -13.96 -6.94
CA SER A 3 -6.86 -14.13 -7.93
C SER A 3 -7.46 -14.52 -9.28
N THR A 4 -7.93 -13.52 -10.00
CA THR A 4 -7.95 -13.56 -11.47
C THR A 4 -6.53 -13.20 -11.93
N ARG A 5 -5.86 -14.18 -12.56
CA ARG A 5 -4.40 -14.19 -12.77
C ARG A 5 -4.00 -13.24 -13.90
N SER A 6 -3.64 -12.00 -13.55
CA SER A 6 -2.79 -11.18 -14.43
C SER A 6 -1.37 -11.76 -14.42
N LYS A 7 -0.67 -11.77 -15.56
CA LYS A 7 0.76 -12.15 -15.60
C LYS A 7 1.54 -11.24 -14.65
N ARG A 8 2.17 -11.84 -13.65
CA ARG A 8 2.99 -11.12 -12.67
C ARG A 8 4.31 -10.68 -13.30
N SER A 9 4.79 -9.50 -12.94
CA SER A 9 6.14 -9.07 -13.28
C SER A 9 7.14 -9.80 -12.40
N LYS A 10 8.22 -10.30 -13.01
CA LYS A 10 9.37 -10.89 -12.30
C LYS A 10 10.55 -9.92 -12.20
N VAL A 11 10.42 -8.72 -12.78
CA VAL A 11 11.43 -7.66 -12.63
C VAL A 11 11.62 -7.35 -11.15
N PRO A 12 12.87 -7.29 -10.65
CA PRO A 12 13.13 -6.91 -9.26
C PRO A 12 12.55 -5.53 -8.92
N LEU A 13 11.81 -5.44 -7.81
CA LEU A 13 11.48 -4.14 -7.24
C LEU A 13 12.73 -3.54 -6.59
N ASN A 14 12.93 -2.23 -6.73
CA ASN A 14 14.14 -1.54 -6.28
C ASN A 14 13.80 -0.15 -5.74
N LYS A 15 14.80 0.57 -5.22
CA LYS A 15 14.62 1.89 -4.60
C LYS A 15 14.06 2.96 -5.57
N ARG A 16 14.32 2.85 -6.89
CA ARG A 16 13.71 3.75 -7.89
C ARG A 16 12.19 3.55 -7.95
N HIS A 17 11.73 2.30 -7.89
CA HIS A 17 10.29 2.01 -7.82
C HIS A 17 9.67 2.55 -6.53
N LEU A 18 10.33 2.35 -5.38
CA LEU A 18 9.87 2.90 -4.10
C LEU A 18 9.82 4.43 -4.12
N ALA A 19 10.82 5.10 -4.69
CA ALA A 19 10.83 6.56 -4.82
C ALA A 19 9.63 7.08 -5.61
N ARG A 20 9.21 6.37 -6.67
CA ARG A 20 8.01 6.71 -7.43
C ARG A 20 6.74 6.47 -6.62
N LEU A 21 6.68 5.39 -5.83
CA LEU A 21 5.54 5.14 -4.94
C LEU A 21 5.40 6.23 -3.87
N SER A 22 6.50 6.75 -3.33
CA SER A 22 6.50 7.89 -2.40
C SER A 22 5.87 9.12 -3.06
N LYS A 23 6.25 9.46 -4.31
CA LYS A 23 5.62 10.56 -5.06
C LYS A 23 4.12 10.36 -5.30
N ILE A 24 3.72 9.16 -5.73
CA ILE A 24 2.30 8.81 -5.94
C ILE A 24 1.50 8.92 -4.64
N ALA A 25 2.09 8.50 -3.51
CA ALA A 25 1.45 8.62 -2.21
C ALA A 25 1.34 10.09 -1.78
N ALA A 26 2.38 10.90 -1.97
CA ALA A 26 2.37 12.32 -1.64
C ALA A 26 1.27 13.10 -2.39
N GLU A 27 1.07 12.84 -3.69
CA GLU A 27 -0.05 13.42 -4.45
C GLU A 27 -1.42 13.06 -3.84
N ASP A 28 -1.55 11.84 -3.30
CA ASP A 28 -2.75 11.41 -2.61
C ASP A 28 -2.92 12.07 -1.24
N HIS A 29 -1.81 12.36 -0.56
CA HIS A 29 -1.77 13.05 0.72
C HIS A 29 -2.23 14.49 0.59
N GLU A 30 -1.80 15.23 -0.44
CA GLU A 30 -2.27 16.61 -0.68
C GLU A 30 -3.80 16.68 -0.76
N SER A 31 -4.41 15.74 -1.49
CA SER A 31 -5.88 15.64 -1.58
C SER A 31 -6.54 15.24 -0.26
N PHE A 32 -5.83 14.53 0.61
CA PHE A 32 -6.30 14.17 1.94
C PHE A 32 -6.19 15.36 2.89
N TYR A 33 -5.05 16.03 2.95
CA TYR A 33 -4.80 17.20 3.78
C TYR A 33 -5.75 18.36 3.46
N ALA A 34 -6.05 18.61 2.18
CA ALA A 34 -7.03 19.63 1.81
C ALA A 34 -8.42 19.41 2.43
N ARG A 35 -8.78 18.16 2.72
CA ARG A 35 -10.06 17.79 3.35
C ARG A 35 -9.93 17.54 4.85
N ARG A 36 -8.71 17.29 5.34
CA ARG A 36 -8.37 16.86 6.71
C ARG A 36 -7.05 17.53 7.15
N PRO A 37 -7.03 18.86 7.29
CA PRO A 37 -5.82 19.61 7.62
C PRO A 37 -5.23 19.21 8.97
N GLU A 38 -6.04 18.69 9.89
CA GLU A 38 -5.59 18.21 11.22
C GLU A 38 -4.61 17.02 11.17
N TYR A 39 -4.45 16.39 10.00
CA TYR A 39 -3.49 15.32 9.74
C TYR A 39 -2.19 15.80 9.04
N GLN A 40 -2.08 17.09 8.70
CA GLN A 40 -0.82 17.66 8.23
C GLN A 40 0.25 17.53 9.32
N GLY A 41 1.46 17.13 8.93
CA GLY A 41 2.57 16.89 9.87
C GLY A 41 2.40 15.65 10.75
N ARG A 42 1.38 14.80 10.51
CA ARG A 42 1.15 13.56 11.27
C ARG A 42 1.48 12.29 10.49
N LEU A 43 2.03 12.40 9.29
CA LEU A 43 2.46 11.24 8.52
C LEU A 43 3.62 10.56 9.25
N ILE A 44 3.43 9.30 9.65
CA ILE A 44 4.47 8.47 10.28
C ILE A 44 5.34 7.85 9.19
N ALA A 45 4.71 7.22 8.19
CA ALA A 45 5.42 6.57 7.10
C ALA A 45 4.49 6.18 5.95
N VAL A 46 5.13 5.93 4.81
CA VAL A 46 4.54 5.20 3.69
C VAL A 46 5.26 3.87 3.54
N VAL A 47 4.53 2.79 3.33
CA VAL A 47 5.10 1.45 3.12
C VAL A 47 4.55 0.78 1.88
N LEU A 48 5.37 -0.08 1.29
CA LEU A 48 4.94 -1.12 0.37
C LEU A 48 4.61 -2.37 1.20
N ALA A 49 3.46 -2.98 0.93
CA ALA A 49 2.97 -4.13 1.68
C ALA A 49 2.65 -5.34 0.78
N GLN A 50 2.32 -6.45 1.43
CA GLN A 50 1.78 -7.66 0.82
C GLN A 50 2.67 -8.28 -0.26
N GLY A 51 2.08 -8.59 -1.43
CA GLY A 51 2.72 -9.42 -2.45
C GLY A 51 3.94 -8.74 -3.06
N ALA A 52 3.84 -7.44 -3.33
CA ALA A 52 4.93 -6.66 -3.89
C ALA A 52 6.07 -6.45 -2.88
N ALA A 53 5.75 -6.25 -1.60
CA ALA A 53 6.75 -6.19 -0.54
C ALA A 53 7.52 -7.51 -0.40
N LEU A 54 6.82 -8.65 -0.44
CA LEU A 54 7.48 -9.95 -0.43
C LEU A 54 8.38 -10.14 -1.66
N HIS A 55 7.92 -9.72 -2.85
CA HIS A 55 8.73 -9.73 -4.08
C HIS A 55 9.99 -8.86 -3.97
N TYR A 56 9.91 -7.72 -3.27
CA TYR A 56 11.07 -6.88 -3.01
C TYR A 56 12.11 -7.64 -2.17
N LEU A 57 11.65 -8.38 -1.17
CA LEU A 57 12.50 -9.10 -0.22
C LEU A 57 13.11 -10.39 -0.80
N ASP A 58 12.31 -11.24 -1.47
CA ASP A 58 12.71 -12.59 -1.86
C ASP A 58 12.60 -12.90 -3.36
N ARG A 59 12.00 -12.00 -4.14
CA ARG A 59 11.79 -12.10 -5.60
C ARG A 59 10.96 -13.30 -6.08
N SER A 60 10.28 -14.02 -5.18
CA SER A 60 9.66 -15.31 -5.46
C SER A 60 8.34 -15.18 -6.24
N ASN A 61 7.43 -14.35 -5.73
CA ASN A 61 6.04 -14.35 -6.18
C ASN A 61 5.78 -13.46 -7.40
N GLY A 62 6.56 -12.38 -7.61
CA GLY A 62 6.32 -11.39 -8.66
C GLY A 62 5.23 -10.38 -8.33
N VAL A 63 5.24 -9.24 -9.02
CA VAL A 63 4.32 -8.12 -8.81
C VAL A 63 3.07 -8.25 -9.69
N LYS A 64 1.89 -8.26 -9.08
CA LYS A 64 0.61 -8.13 -9.79
C LYS A 64 0.16 -6.67 -9.80
N ASP A 65 0.01 -6.14 -8.59
CA ASP A 65 -0.35 -4.81 -8.14
C ASP A 65 0.61 -4.39 -7.02
N LEU A 66 0.58 -3.11 -6.64
CA LEU A 66 1.45 -2.50 -5.62
C LEU A 66 0.56 -1.97 -4.49
N ASP A 67 0.55 -2.65 -3.35
CA ASP A 67 -0.21 -2.22 -2.16
C ASP A 67 0.60 -1.20 -1.35
N VAL A 68 0.20 0.06 -1.38
CA VAL A 68 0.85 1.16 -0.66
C VAL A 68 -0.03 1.64 0.49
N TRP A 69 0.55 1.65 1.69
CA TRP A 69 -0.12 2.07 2.91
C TRP A 69 0.55 3.31 3.48
N SER A 70 -0.25 4.34 3.78
CA SER A 70 0.21 5.53 4.51
C SER A 70 -0.32 5.47 5.93
N PHE A 71 0.56 5.64 6.90
CA PHE A 71 0.25 5.61 8.31
C PHE A 71 0.36 7.01 8.89
N PHE A 72 -0.67 7.42 9.62
CA PHE A 72 -0.74 8.72 10.28
C PHE A 72 -0.86 8.53 11.79
N ALA A 73 -0.23 9.37 12.59
CA ALA A 73 -0.56 9.50 14.00
C ALA A 73 -1.99 10.01 14.14
N LEU A 74 -2.78 9.34 14.97
CA LEU A 74 -4.10 9.83 15.35
C LEU A 74 -3.93 11.08 16.23
N PRO A 75 -4.70 12.15 16.00
CA PRO A 75 -4.87 13.20 16.99
C PRO A 75 -5.36 12.60 18.32
N VAL A 76 -4.90 13.17 19.45
CA VAL A 76 -5.25 12.69 20.81
C VAL A 76 -6.77 12.56 21.01
N GLU A 77 -7.53 13.48 20.42
CA GLU A 77 -8.99 13.52 20.50
C GLU A 77 -9.70 12.53 19.57
N GLN A 78 -8.98 11.78 18.72
CA GLN A 78 -9.55 10.89 17.71
C GLN A 78 -9.28 9.42 18.01
N ASN A 79 -10.36 8.67 18.24
CA ASN A 79 -10.31 7.22 18.44
C ASN A 79 -10.41 6.41 17.14
N ARG A 80 -10.73 7.06 16.01
CA ARG A 80 -10.90 6.39 14.71
C ARG A 80 -10.37 7.25 13.57
N PHE A 81 -9.63 6.62 12.67
CA PHE A 81 -9.17 7.26 11.44
C PHE A 81 -10.34 7.44 10.45
N PRO A 82 -10.57 8.65 9.91
CA PRO A 82 -11.75 8.94 9.11
C PRO A 82 -11.80 8.21 7.76
N GLU A 83 -10.66 7.80 7.22
CA GLU A 83 -10.54 7.17 5.89
C GLU A 83 -10.18 5.67 6.00
N ASP A 84 -10.58 5.01 7.09
CA ASP A 84 -10.24 3.60 7.35
C ASP A 84 -10.84 2.61 6.33
N GLN A 85 -11.93 2.95 5.64
CA GLN A 85 -12.52 2.13 4.59
C GLN A 85 -12.05 2.52 3.18
N ARG A 86 -11.27 3.58 3.06
CA ARG A 86 -10.84 4.12 1.78
C ARG A 86 -9.91 3.16 1.04
N LYS A 87 -10.18 2.99 -0.25
CA LYS A 87 -9.30 2.31 -1.20
C LYS A 87 -9.29 3.10 -2.50
N LYS A 88 -8.16 3.74 -2.81
CA LYS A 88 -7.97 4.42 -4.10
C LYS A 88 -7.07 3.56 -4.98
N HIS A 89 -7.38 3.54 -6.27
CA HIS A 89 -6.61 2.81 -7.26
C HIS A 89 -6.07 3.82 -8.26
N VAL A 90 -4.76 3.83 -8.47
CA VAL A 90 -4.10 4.72 -9.43
C VAL A 90 -3.15 3.91 -10.32
N ASP A 91 -2.70 4.54 -11.39
CA ASP A 91 -1.72 3.94 -12.29
C ASP A 91 -0.30 4.22 -11.79
N PHE A 92 0.55 3.18 -11.76
CA PHE A 92 1.98 3.38 -11.56
C PHE A 92 2.61 4.10 -12.74
N GLY A 93 2.01 4.02 -13.92
CA GLY A 93 2.54 4.55 -15.17
C GLY A 93 3.57 3.62 -15.84
N PRO A 94 4.12 4.01 -17.00
CA PRO A 94 5.06 3.18 -17.75
C PRO A 94 6.29 2.84 -16.92
N SER A 95 6.69 1.57 -16.92
CA SER A 95 7.87 1.06 -16.22
C SER A 95 8.29 -0.32 -16.71
N ASP A 96 9.46 -0.78 -16.29
CA ASP A 96 9.95 -2.15 -16.50
C ASP A 96 9.14 -3.21 -15.72
N LEU A 97 8.34 -2.81 -14.71
CA LEU A 97 7.34 -3.69 -14.08
C LEU A 97 6.21 -4.10 -15.06
N GLY A 98 6.17 -3.47 -16.24
CA GLY A 98 5.18 -3.70 -17.29
C GLY A 98 3.79 -3.22 -16.89
N ARG A 99 2.80 -3.67 -17.65
CA ARG A 99 1.39 -3.30 -17.46
C ARG A 99 0.60 -4.42 -16.81
N GLN A 100 -0.31 -4.08 -15.90
CA GLN A 100 -1.28 -5.06 -15.40
C GLN A 100 -2.36 -5.31 -16.46
N ARG A 101 -2.50 -6.57 -16.90
CA ARG A 101 -3.55 -6.98 -17.82
C ARG A 101 -4.67 -7.72 -17.10
N TYR A 102 -5.91 -7.41 -17.43
CA TYR A 102 -7.09 -8.01 -16.82
C TYR A 102 -7.82 -8.89 -17.82
N GLU A 103 -8.07 -10.15 -17.45
CA GLU A 103 -8.95 -11.02 -18.23
C GLU A 103 -10.39 -10.81 -17.78
N LEU A 104 -11.15 -10.00 -18.52
CA LEU A 104 -12.52 -9.61 -18.14
C LEU A 104 -13.46 -10.82 -17.95
N LYS A 105 -13.23 -11.92 -18.67
CA LYS A 105 -13.97 -13.19 -18.52
C LYS A 105 -13.84 -13.82 -17.14
N LEU A 106 -12.79 -13.48 -16.39
CA LEU A 106 -12.58 -14.02 -15.05
C LEU A 106 -13.29 -13.18 -13.96
N ALA A 107 -13.92 -12.06 -14.32
CA ALA A 107 -14.64 -11.24 -13.35
C ALA A 107 -15.81 -12.03 -12.71
N LYS A 108 -15.90 -11.94 -11.39
CA LYS A 108 -16.91 -12.64 -10.55
C LYS A 108 -18.22 -11.87 -10.43
N SER A 109 -18.28 -10.63 -10.91
CA SER A 109 -19.48 -9.81 -10.88
C SER A 109 -19.44 -8.73 -11.97
N PRO A 110 -20.61 -8.19 -12.37
CA PRO A 110 -20.67 -7.07 -13.32
C PRO A 110 -19.87 -5.85 -12.84
N ARG A 111 -19.96 -5.52 -11.54
CA ARG A 111 -19.17 -4.44 -10.92
C ARG A 111 -17.67 -4.67 -11.08
N GLN A 112 -17.19 -5.90 -10.82
CA GLN A 112 -15.78 -6.22 -10.99
C GLN A 112 -15.35 -6.12 -12.45
N LYS A 113 -16.19 -6.59 -13.38
CA LYS A 113 -15.93 -6.52 -14.82
C LYS A 113 -15.77 -5.07 -15.28
N ALA A 114 -16.67 -4.19 -14.84
CA ALA A 114 -16.61 -2.75 -15.16
C ALA A 114 -15.33 -2.10 -14.61
N LEU A 115 -14.96 -2.38 -13.36
CA LEU A 115 -13.70 -1.88 -12.77
C LEU A 115 -12.48 -2.38 -13.55
N MET A 116 -12.43 -3.67 -13.89
CA MET A 116 -11.34 -4.26 -14.67
C MET A 116 -11.25 -3.66 -16.07
N ALA A 117 -12.38 -3.40 -16.74
CA ALA A 117 -12.42 -2.74 -18.04
C ALA A 117 -11.89 -1.31 -17.95
N ARG A 118 -12.35 -0.55 -16.95
CA ARG A 118 -11.87 0.81 -16.69
C ARG A 118 -10.35 0.85 -16.49
N TRP A 119 -9.82 0.03 -15.58
CA TRP A 119 -8.37 -0.04 -15.35
C TRP A 119 -7.60 -0.51 -16.59
N SER A 120 -8.17 -1.41 -17.39
CA SER A 120 -7.56 -1.85 -18.65
C SER A 120 -7.50 -0.75 -19.71
N ASN A 121 -8.29 0.30 -19.59
CA ASN A 121 -8.28 1.43 -20.51
C ASN A 121 -7.39 2.56 -19.97
N GLU A 122 -7.51 2.88 -18.69
CA GLU A 122 -6.88 4.05 -18.07
C GLU A 122 -5.42 3.82 -17.65
N HIS A 123 -5.06 2.61 -17.21
CA HIS A 123 -3.74 2.38 -16.63
C HIS A 123 -2.76 1.90 -17.70
N VAL A 124 -1.62 2.56 -17.85
CA VAL A 124 -0.53 2.13 -18.74
C VAL A 124 0.57 1.36 -18.00
N GLY A 125 0.56 1.36 -16.66
CA GLY A 125 1.46 0.61 -15.78
C GLY A 125 0.79 -0.50 -14.95
N ARG A 126 1.42 -0.84 -13.83
CA ARG A 126 0.84 -1.69 -12.77
C ARG A 126 -0.12 -0.86 -11.93
N ARG A 127 -1.20 -1.47 -11.42
CA ARG A 127 -2.09 -0.77 -10.49
C ARG A 127 -1.37 -0.54 -9.15
N VAL A 128 -1.50 0.66 -8.62
CA VAL A 128 -1.15 0.99 -7.23
C VAL A 128 -2.44 1.11 -6.44
N ASP A 129 -2.53 0.37 -5.36
CA ASP A 129 -3.61 0.47 -4.39
C ASP A 129 -3.11 1.37 -3.27
N LEU A 130 -3.83 2.47 -3.00
CA LEU A 130 -3.52 3.45 -1.96
C LEU A 130 -4.50 3.29 -0.80
N MET A 131 -3.96 3.02 0.38
CA MET A 131 -4.70 2.84 1.63
C MET A 131 -4.09 3.70 2.73
N MET A 132 -4.90 4.07 3.71
CA MET A 132 -4.49 4.93 4.82
C MET A 132 -4.95 4.35 6.16
N ARG A 133 -4.15 4.50 7.21
CA ARG A 133 -4.50 4.09 8.58
C ARG A 133 -4.00 5.09 9.61
N GLY A 134 -4.77 5.24 10.67
CA GLY A 134 -4.34 5.93 11.88
C GLY A 134 -3.66 4.96 12.85
N LEU A 135 -2.60 5.41 13.49
CA LEU A 135 -1.88 4.75 14.56
C LEU A 135 -2.06 5.55 15.85
N ALA A 136 -2.28 4.86 16.97
CA ALA A 136 -2.25 5.49 18.29
C ALA A 136 -0.79 5.58 18.74
N CYS A 137 -0.10 6.62 18.27
CA CYS A 137 1.33 6.89 18.49
C CYS A 137 1.58 8.40 18.40
N ASP A 138 2.75 8.84 18.82
CA ASP A 138 3.22 10.21 18.62
C ASP A 138 3.72 10.40 17.15
N PRO A 139 3.52 11.57 16.51
CA PRO A 139 4.13 11.89 15.23
C PRO A 139 5.66 11.73 15.17
N GLU A 140 6.36 11.88 16.30
CA GLU A 140 7.82 11.77 16.40
C GLU A 140 8.31 10.34 16.71
N ASP A 141 7.40 9.41 16.98
CA ASP A 141 7.75 8.00 17.24
C ASP A 141 8.47 7.38 16.04
N ASP A 142 9.39 6.43 16.31
CA ASP A 142 10.08 5.69 15.26
C ASP A 142 9.06 5.01 14.32
N PRO A 143 9.09 5.32 13.01
CA PRO A 143 8.11 4.78 12.09
C PRO A 143 8.05 3.26 12.01
N ALA A 144 9.19 2.57 12.09
CA ALA A 144 9.21 1.12 12.03
C ALA A 144 8.62 0.51 13.30
N ASP A 145 8.94 1.04 14.47
CA ASP A 145 8.44 0.53 15.74
C ASP A 145 6.94 0.80 15.95
N ALA A 146 6.45 1.98 15.55
CA ALA A 146 5.02 2.28 15.53
C ALA A 146 4.24 1.30 14.64
N ILE A 147 4.75 1.03 13.43
CA ILE A 147 4.14 0.08 12.50
C ILE A 147 4.22 -1.35 13.03
N ARG A 148 5.36 -1.80 13.59
CA ARG A 148 5.50 -3.14 14.17
C ARG A 148 4.51 -3.36 15.32
N THR A 149 4.36 -2.38 16.20
CA THR A 149 3.39 -2.41 17.30
C THR A 149 1.97 -2.57 16.76
N TRP A 150 1.61 -1.79 15.74
CA TRP A 150 0.31 -1.90 15.09
C TRP A 150 0.08 -3.26 14.42
N LEU A 151 1.08 -3.80 13.70
CA LEU A 151 1.02 -5.12 13.07
C LEU A 151 0.85 -6.24 14.12
N ALA A 152 1.56 -6.15 15.24
CA ALA A 152 1.46 -7.11 16.35
C ALA A 152 0.03 -7.17 16.93
N SER A 153 -0.68 -6.05 16.97
CA SER A 153 -2.10 -6.01 17.39
C SER A 153 -3.01 -6.89 16.52
N GLY A 154 -2.62 -7.17 15.28
CA GLY A 154 -3.34 -8.01 14.33
C GLY A 154 -3.51 -9.46 14.80
N VAL A 155 -2.65 -9.97 15.69
CA VAL A 155 -2.82 -11.30 16.33
C VAL A 155 -4.20 -11.41 16.98
N ARG A 156 -4.62 -10.35 17.67
CA ARG A 156 -5.86 -10.31 18.47
C ARG A 156 -7.11 -10.01 17.62
N LYS A 157 -6.94 -9.66 16.33
CA LYS A 157 -8.04 -9.25 15.44
C LYS A 157 -7.92 -9.91 14.06
N PRO A 158 -8.18 -11.23 13.95
CA PRO A 158 -8.19 -11.93 12.67
C PRO A 158 -9.06 -11.23 11.62
N GLY A 159 -8.58 -11.18 10.37
CA GLY A 159 -9.28 -10.50 9.26
C GLY A 159 -9.16 -8.97 9.23
N SER A 160 -8.56 -8.34 10.23
CA SER A 160 -8.27 -6.90 10.21
C SER A 160 -7.12 -6.55 9.25
N SER A 161 -6.93 -5.25 8.95
CA SER A 161 -5.77 -4.78 8.17
C SER A 161 -4.42 -5.19 8.76
N PRO A 162 -4.13 -4.99 10.07
CA PRO A 162 -2.85 -5.43 10.63
C PRO A 162 -2.68 -6.95 10.56
N TRP A 163 -3.76 -7.71 10.74
CA TRP A 163 -3.73 -9.17 10.56
C TRP A 163 -3.36 -9.57 9.13
N HIS A 164 -3.88 -8.90 8.11
CA HIS A 164 -3.53 -9.22 6.72
C HIS A 164 -2.10 -8.79 6.35
N LEU A 165 -1.67 -7.62 6.83
CA LEU A 165 -0.35 -7.07 6.50
C LEU A 165 0.77 -7.89 7.14
N ARG A 166 0.60 -8.33 8.39
CA ARG A 166 1.62 -9.14 9.10
C ARG A 166 1.87 -10.52 8.50
N GLN A 167 1.01 -11.03 7.63
CA GLN A 167 1.22 -12.32 6.95
C GLN A 167 2.30 -12.25 5.85
N LYS A 168 2.76 -11.03 5.51
CA LYS A 168 3.69 -10.76 4.41
C LYS A 168 4.66 -9.67 4.81
N ALA A 169 5.66 -9.42 3.98
CA ALA A 169 6.64 -8.38 4.24
C ALA A 169 6.00 -6.97 4.21
N VAL A 170 6.63 -6.04 4.93
CA VAL A 170 6.35 -4.60 4.91
C VAL A 170 7.66 -3.84 4.77
N ILE A 171 7.76 -2.99 3.74
CA ILE A 171 8.99 -2.27 3.36
C ILE A 171 8.74 -0.77 3.40
N LEU A 172 9.61 0.01 4.04
CA LEU A 172 9.52 1.48 4.05
C LEU A 172 9.70 2.06 2.64
N VAL A 173 8.81 2.97 2.28
CA VAL A 173 8.82 3.77 1.05
C VAL A 173 9.18 5.22 1.36
N ASP A 174 8.62 5.73 2.44
CA ASP A 174 8.84 7.05 3.02
C ASP A 174 8.87 6.90 4.55
N PRO A 175 9.79 7.56 5.27
CA PRO A 175 10.63 8.67 4.84
C PRO A 175 11.82 8.27 3.92
N PRO A 176 12.35 9.20 3.09
CA PRO A 176 13.28 8.89 2.00
C PRO A 176 14.62 8.31 2.46
N GLU A 177 15.13 8.73 3.62
CA GLU A 177 16.41 8.28 4.20
C GLU A 177 16.36 6.83 4.69
N ARG A 178 15.16 6.30 5.00
CA ARG A 178 14.93 4.90 5.39
C ARG A 178 14.32 4.04 4.28
N ARG A 179 14.22 4.58 3.06
CA ARG A 179 13.58 3.88 1.93
C ARG A 179 14.23 2.54 1.62
N GLY A 180 13.41 1.50 1.61
CA GLY A 180 13.79 0.12 1.36
C GLY A 180 14.08 -0.69 2.63
N GLU A 181 14.01 -0.09 3.81
CA GLU A 181 14.14 -0.81 5.08
C GLU A 181 12.99 -1.82 5.26
N VAL A 182 13.33 -2.99 5.79
CA VAL A 182 12.38 -4.05 6.13
C VAL A 182 11.80 -3.78 7.53
N VAL A 183 10.55 -3.35 7.58
CA VAL A 183 9.84 -3.12 8.86
C VAL A 183 9.35 -4.43 9.44
N TRP A 184 8.88 -5.32 8.57
CA TRP A 184 8.31 -6.60 8.97
C TRP A 184 8.68 -7.68 7.96
N ASP A 185 9.21 -8.80 8.46
CA ASP A 185 9.41 -10.05 7.75
C ASP A 185 8.59 -11.13 8.47
N PRO A 186 7.64 -11.81 7.80
CA PRO A 186 6.80 -12.82 8.45
C PRO A 186 7.51 -14.18 8.69
N ARG A 187 8.76 -14.33 8.23
CA ARG A 187 9.52 -15.59 8.33
C ARG A 187 10.13 -15.80 9.72
#